data_AF-A0A964HHY6-F1
#
_entry.id   AF-A0A964HHY6-F1
#
_cell.length_a   1.000
_cell.length_b   1.000
_cell.length_c   1.000
_cell.angle_alpha   90.00
_cell.angle_beta   90.00
_cell.angle_gamma   90.00
#
_symmetry.space_group_name_H-M   'P 1'
#
loop_
_entity.id
_entity.type
_entity.pdbx_description
1 polymer ?
#
loop_
_entity_poly.entity_id
_entity_poly.type
_entity_poly.pdbx_seq_one_letter_code
_entity_poly.pdbx_strand_id
1 'polypeptide(L)'
;MTSFDPASVRQAVAEFTPRRPEKFQDLIPAKDVIAELRQKRASYRAIAELLTQHCLPTSKTAIAVFCHEVLGEIVRPRRRPGRKRPIVTAVSSPEAAQQQPPDTLPTAELPVNGSSEDSQQPRPRGPRIAQVRMLKPQTT
;
A
#
# COMPACT_ATOMS: atom_id res chain seq x y z
N MET A 1 -15.14 23.32 -56.93
CA MET A 1 -15.40 23.10 -55.50
C MET A 1 -16.18 21.80 -55.38
N THR A 2 -15.65 20.82 -54.65
CA THR A 2 -16.33 19.52 -54.47
C THR A 2 -17.62 19.76 -53.67
N SER A 3 -18.76 19.57 -54.31
CA SER A 3 -20.08 19.70 -53.68
C SER A 3 -20.19 18.76 -52.49
N PHE A 4 -20.70 19.27 -51.37
CA PHE A 4 -20.97 18.48 -50.17
C PHE A 4 -22.13 17.52 -50.46
N ASP A 5 -21.85 16.21 -50.53
CA ASP A 5 -22.87 15.18 -50.66
C ASP A 5 -23.27 14.63 -49.27
N PRO A 6 -24.50 14.90 -48.80
CA PRO A 6 -24.95 14.40 -47.51
C PRO A 6 -25.08 12.87 -47.45
N ALA A 7 -25.20 12.16 -48.58
CA ALA A 7 -25.24 10.70 -48.60
C ALA A 7 -23.86 10.09 -48.31
N SER A 8 -22.82 10.59 -48.98
CA SER A 8 -21.41 10.25 -48.71
C SER A 8 -21.01 10.50 -47.24
N VAL A 9 -21.46 11.62 -46.65
CA VAL A 9 -21.19 11.93 -45.24
C VAL A 9 -21.89 10.95 -44.29
N ARG A 10 -23.15 10.58 -44.55
CA ARG A 10 -23.85 9.58 -43.72
C ARG A 10 -23.18 8.21 -43.79
N GLN A 11 -22.67 7.82 -44.95
CA GLN A 11 -21.91 6.59 -45.10
C GLN A 11 -20.58 6.66 -44.34
N ALA A 12 -19.84 7.76 -44.44
CA ALA A 12 -18.62 7.98 -43.65
C ALA A 12 -18.89 7.94 -42.14
N VAL A 13 -20.02 8.47 -41.67
CA VAL A 13 -20.44 8.40 -40.26
C VAL A 13 -20.81 6.98 -39.86
N ALA A 14 -21.46 6.20 -40.74
CA ALA A 14 -21.79 4.80 -40.47
C ALA A 14 -20.53 3.91 -40.41
N GLU A 15 -19.52 4.21 -41.24
CA GLU A 15 -18.23 3.52 -41.26
C GLU A 15 -17.25 4.04 -40.20
N PHE A 16 -17.51 5.21 -39.62
CA PHE A 16 -16.67 5.81 -38.59
C PHE A 16 -16.73 4.98 -37.31
N THR A 17 -15.83 4.02 -37.23
CA THR A 17 -15.50 3.34 -35.98
C THR A 17 -14.41 4.19 -35.32
N PRO A 18 -14.68 4.83 -34.17
CA PRO A 18 -13.64 5.53 -33.43
C PRO A 18 -12.55 4.52 -33.11
N ARG A 19 -11.39 4.66 -33.77
CA ARG A 19 -10.25 3.77 -33.57
C ARG A 19 -9.77 3.98 -32.16
N ARG A 20 -10.18 3.10 -31.25
CA ARG A 20 -9.72 3.10 -29.87
C ARG A 20 -8.22 2.86 -29.92
N PRO A 21 -7.37 3.83 -29.51
CA PRO A 21 -5.96 3.55 -29.38
C PRO A 21 -5.81 2.44 -28.34
N GLU A 22 -5.38 1.27 -28.80
CA GLU A 22 -5.01 0.16 -27.92
C GLU A 22 -3.92 0.68 -26.97
N LYS A 23 -4.13 0.48 -25.67
CA LYS A 23 -3.17 0.94 -24.67
C LYS A 23 -1.85 0.22 -24.90
N PHE A 24 -0.74 0.96 -24.80
CA PHE A 24 0.61 0.40 -24.89
C PHE A 24 0.98 -0.23 -26.24
N GLN A 25 0.32 0.10 -27.36
CA GLN A 25 0.74 -0.39 -28.69
C GLN A 25 2.24 -0.21 -28.97
N ASP A 26 2.79 0.89 -28.49
CA ASP A 26 4.20 1.25 -28.62
C ASP A 26 5.13 0.38 -27.75
N LEU A 27 4.62 -0.17 -26.64
CA LEU A 27 5.37 -1.01 -25.70
C LEU A 27 5.16 -2.51 -25.92
N ILE A 28 4.11 -2.91 -26.63
CA ILE A 28 3.84 -4.33 -26.96
C ILE A 28 5.05 -4.98 -27.68
N PRO A 29 5.69 -4.34 -28.68
CA PRO A 29 6.87 -4.91 -29.34
C PRO A 29 8.07 -5.07 -28.40
N ALA A 30 8.19 -4.20 -27.39
CA ALA A 30 9.28 -4.21 -26.41
C ALA A 30 8.96 -5.06 -25.16
N LYS A 31 7.85 -5.81 -25.17
CA LYS A 31 7.38 -6.58 -24.00
C LYS A 31 8.45 -7.51 -23.44
N ASP A 32 9.10 -8.28 -24.31
CA ASP A 32 10.08 -9.28 -23.89
C ASP A 32 11.34 -8.61 -23.31
N VAL A 33 11.78 -7.51 -23.92
CA VAL A 33 12.89 -6.69 -23.42
C VAL A 33 12.56 -6.11 -22.04
N ILE A 34 11.35 -5.57 -21.85
CA ILE A 34 10.90 -5.05 -20.56
C ILE A 34 10.87 -6.17 -19.51
N ALA A 35 10.36 -7.35 -19.87
CA ALA A 35 10.31 -8.50 -18.99
C ALA A 35 11.71 -8.95 -18.55
N GLU A 36 12.68 -8.99 -19.46
CA GLU A 36 14.07 -9.32 -19.15
C GLU A 36 14.72 -8.29 -18.21
N LEU A 37 14.48 -6.99 -18.44
CA LEU A 37 14.98 -5.94 -17.57
C LEU A 37 14.39 -6.04 -16.16
N ARG A 38 13.11 -6.40 -16.05
CA ARG A 38 12.46 -6.64 -14.76
C ARG A 38 12.98 -7.88 -14.05
N GLN A 39 13.28 -8.95 -14.80
CA GLN A 39 13.95 -10.12 -14.26
C GLN A 39 15.33 -9.77 -13.68
N LYS A 40 16.06 -8.87 -14.33
CA LYS A 40 17.33 -8.28 -13.84
C LYS A 40 17.15 -7.23 -12.73
N ARG A 41 15.94 -7.07 -12.20
CA ARG A 41 15.55 -6.08 -11.17
C ARG A 41 15.85 -4.63 -11.55
N ALA A 42 15.86 -4.30 -12.83
CA ALA A 42 15.98 -2.93 -13.27
C ALA A 42 14.79 -2.09 -12.75
N SER A 43 15.08 -0.85 -12.35
CA SER A 43 14.04 0.07 -11.90
C SER A 43 13.20 0.56 -13.07
N TYR A 44 11.94 0.92 -12.82
CA TYR A 44 11.08 1.48 -13.88
C TYR A 44 11.65 2.76 -14.52
N ARG A 45 12.47 3.53 -13.77
CA ARG A 45 13.17 4.69 -14.34
C ARG A 45 14.25 4.28 -15.33
N ALA A 46 15.10 3.34 -14.94
CA ALA A 46 16.17 2.84 -15.81
C ALA A 46 15.60 2.20 -17.09
N ILE A 47 14.50 1.46 -16.98
CA ILE A 47 13.81 0.88 -18.14
C ILE A 47 13.28 1.99 -19.06
N ALA A 48 12.62 3.02 -18.51
CA ALA A 48 12.10 4.13 -19.31
C ALA A 48 13.23 4.92 -20.00
N GLU A 49 14.35 5.16 -19.33
CA GLU A 49 15.52 5.81 -19.92
C GLU A 49 16.11 5.00 -21.07
N LEU A 50 16.27 3.68 -20.88
CA LEU A 50 16.79 2.80 -21.93
C LEU A 50 15.85 2.72 -23.14
N LEU A 51 14.54 2.59 -22.90
CA LEU A 51 13.56 2.56 -23.99
C LEU A 51 13.45 3.91 -24.71
N THR A 52 13.59 5.02 -23.99
CA THR A 52 13.64 6.36 -24.59
C THR A 52 14.86 6.54 -25.49
N GLN A 53 15.97 5.88 -25.18
CA GLN A 53 17.18 5.92 -26.01
C GLN A 53 17.06 5.07 -27.29
N HIS A 54 16.34 3.94 -27.26
CA HIS A 54 16.43 2.93 -28.33
C HIS A 54 15.12 2.59 -29.05
N CYS A 55 13.98 2.77 -28.39
CA CYS A 55 12.71 2.33 -28.92
C CYS A 55 11.83 3.55 -29.21
N LEU A 56 11.34 4.21 -28.17
CA LEU A 56 10.40 5.33 -28.24
C LEU A 56 10.44 6.12 -26.92
N PRO A 57 10.12 7.42 -26.93
CA PRO A 57 10.04 8.22 -25.72
C PRO A 57 8.94 7.70 -24.78
N THR A 58 9.34 7.15 -23.64
CA THR A 58 8.43 6.49 -22.69
C THR A 58 8.68 7.01 -21.28
N SER A 59 7.60 7.16 -20.51
CA SER A 59 7.69 7.66 -19.15
C SER A 59 7.77 6.51 -18.14
N LYS A 60 8.41 6.77 -16.99
CA LYS A 60 8.43 5.83 -15.85
C LYS A 60 7.03 5.31 -15.50
N THR A 61 6.02 6.17 -15.53
CA THR A 61 4.64 5.81 -15.20
C THR A 61 4.04 4.89 -16.25
N ALA A 62 4.29 5.12 -17.53
CA ALA A 62 3.85 4.22 -18.59
C ALA A 62 4.42 2.81 -18.42
N ILE A 63 5.72 2.69 -18.10
CA ILE A 63 6.36 1.39 -17.83
C ILE A 63 5.80 0.73 -16.57
N ALA A 64 5.56 1.49 -15.50
CA ALA A 64 4.97 0.94 -14.28
C ALA A 64 3.58 0.36 -14.55
N VAL A 65 2.70 1.11 -15.23
CA VAL A 65 1.36 0.63 -15.57
C VAL A 65 1.44 -0.57 -16.52
N PHE A 66 2.33 -0.55 -17.51
CA PHE A 66 2.55 -1.68 -18.41
C PHE A 66 2.97 -2.95 -17.65
N CYS A 67 3.93 -2.86 -16.73
CA CYS A 67 4.35 -4.02 -15.92
C CYS A 67 3.22 -4.56 -15.05
N HIS A 68 2.35 -3.69 -14.53
CA HIS A 68 1.20 -4.09 -13.72
C HIS A 68 0.05 -4.69 -14.56
N GLU A 69 -0.27 -4.10 -15.71
CA GLU A 69 -1.41 -4.51 -16.56
C GLU A 69 -1.04 -5.66 -17.52
N VAL A 70 0.15 -5.63 -18.13
CA VAL A 70 0.54 -6.55 -19.23
C VAL A 70 1.41 -7.70 -18.75
N LEU A 71 2.40 -7.42 -17.89
CA LEU A 71 3.25 -8.47 -17.31
C LEU A 71 2.60 -9.14 -16.10
N GLY A 72 1.48 -8.58 -15.60
CA GLY A 72 0.79 -9.07 -14.40
C GLY A 72 1.74 -9.15 -13.21
N GLU A 73 2.75 -8.27 -13.17
CA GLU A 73 3.86 -8.36 -12.23
C GLU A 73 3.28 -8.31 -10.84
N ILE A 74 3.28 -9.49 -10.21
CA ILE A 74 2.33 -9.80 -9.16
C ILE A 74 2.62 -8.84 -8.02
N VAL A 75 1.73 -7.86 -7.84
CA VAL A 75 1.47 -7.24 -6.55
C VAL A 75 0.95 -8.38 -5.69
N ARG A 76 1.79 -9.36 -5.32
CA ARG A 76 1.36 -10.42 -4.42
C ARG A 76 0.94 -9.63 -3.21
N PRO A 77 -0.35 -9.66 -2.79
CA PRO A 77 -0.61 -9.47 -1.40
C PRO A 77 0.18 -10.61 -0.80
N ARG A 78 1.36 -10.31 -0.26
CA ARG A 78 2.17 -11.25 0.50
C ARG A 78 1.34 -11.48 1.75
N ARG A 79 0.26 -12.27 1.61
CA ARG A 79 -0.55 -12.83 2.68
C ARG A 79 0.49 -13.58 3.48
N ARG A 80 0.94 -12.92 4.54
CA ARG A 80 1.83 -13.53 5.51
C ARG A 80 1.14 -14.83 5.89
N PRO A 81 1.75 -16.01 5.69
CA PRO A 81 1.21 -17.23 6.24
C PRO A 81 0.99 -16.95 7.72
N GLY A 82 -0.26 -17.05 8.17
CA GLY A 82 -0.65 -16.72 9.53
C GLY A 82 0.31 -17.42 10.49
N ARG A 83 1.00 -16.61 11.30
CA ARG A 83 1.87 -17.09 12.38
C ARG A 83 1.00 -17.97 13.29
N LYS A 84 1.08 -19.29 13.13
CA LYS A 84 0.43 -20.24 14.03
C LYS A 84 1.02 -20.01 15.42
N ARG A 85 0.23 -19.45 16.34
CA ARG A 85 0.55 -19.47 17.77
C ARG A 85 0.23 -20.88 18.26
N PRO A 86 1.14 -21.59 18.94
CA PRO A 86 0.76 -22.79 19.66
C PRO A 86 -0.17 -22.38 20.80
N ILE A 87 -1.35 -23.01 20.86
CA ILE A 87 -2.22 -22.97 22.04
C ILE A 87 -1.50 -23.76 23.12
N VAL A 88 -1.01 -23.07 24.13
CA VAL A 88 -0.59 -23.71 25.38
C VAL A 88 -1.88 -24.15 26.07
N THR A 89 -2.12 -25.46 26.13
CA THR A 89 -3.10 -26.06 27.03
C THR A 89 -2.69 -25.72 28.45
N ALA A 90 -3.41 -24.79 29.08
CA ALA A 90 -3.30 -24.53 30.50
C ALA A 90 -3.74 -25.79 31.26
N VAL A 91 -2.77 -26.48 31.85
CA VAL A 91 -2.99 -27.54 32.83
C VAL A 91 -3.62 -26.88 34.05
N SER A 92 -4.82 -27.34 34.41
CA SER A 92 -5.52 -26.99 35.64
C SER A 92 -4.75 -27.51 36.85
N SER A 93 -4.26 -26.59 37.69
CA SER A 93 -3.93 -26.85 39.12
C SER A 93 -5.21 -26.64 39.94
N PRO A 94 -5.39 -27.26 41.13
CA PRO A 94 -4.58 -26.94 42.32
C PRO A 94 -4.23 -28.17 43.17
N GLU A 95 -3.22 -28.04 44.06
CA GLU A 95 -3.28 -28.49 45.47
C GLU A 95 -1.89 -28.82 46.07
N ALA A 96 -1.67 -28.28 47.27
CA ALA A 96 -0.75 -28.66 48.35
C ALA A 96 0.75 -28.30 48.33
N ALA A 97 1.14 -27.70 49.48
CA ALA A 97 2.45 -27.72 50.16
C ALA A 97 3.62 -26.95 49.52
N GLN A 98 4.55 -26.30 50.22
CA GLN A 98 4.75 -25.76 51.57
C GLN A 98 6.17 -25.11 51.51
N GLN A 99 6.48 -24.17 52.43
CA GLN A 99 7.84 -23.77 52.87
C GLN A 99 8.66 -22.69 52.11
N GLN A 100 8.57 -21.46 52.68
CA GLN A 100 9.60 -20.46 53.09
C GLN A 100 10.90 -20.11 52.32
N PRO A 101 11.41 -18.85 52.48
CA PRO A 101 12.44 -18.15 51.68
C PRO A 101 13.86 -18.24 52.30
N PRO A 102 14.92 -17.64 51.70
CA PRO A 102 15.35 -16.30 52.17
C PRO A 102 16.11 -15.37 51.16
N ASP A 103 16.12 -14.09 51.53
CA ASP A 103 17.19 -13.06 51.43
C ASP A 103 17.90 -12.71 50.10
N THR A 104 17.74 -11.46 49.64
CA THR A 104 18.73 -10.37 49.84
C THR A 104 18.23 -9.00 49.33
N LEU A 105 18.72 -7.95 50.00
CA LEU A 105 18.25 -6.56 50.13
C LEU A 105 18.90 -5.56 49.11
N PRO A 106 18.59 -4.24 49.16
CA PRO A 106 18.37 -3.35 47.99
C PRO A 106 19.40 -2.21 47.83
N THR A 107 19.26 -1.40 46.77
CA THR A 107 19.85 -0.04 46.64
C THR A 107 19.04 0.73 45.57
N ALA A 108 18.19 1.69 45.97
CA ALA A 108 18.46 3.14 46.10
C ALA A 108 18.65 3.81 44.72
N GLU A 109 17.97 4.88 44.28
CA GLU A 109 17.24 5.97 44.93
C GLU A 109 16.29 6.67 43.92
N LEU A 110 15.13 7.14 44.38
CA LEU A 110 14.27 8.20 43.79
C LEU A 110 14.82 9.58 44.23
N PRO A 111 14.35 10.79 43.79
CA PRO A 111 13.04 11.16 43.24
C PRO A 111 13.10 12.20 42.06
N VAL A 112 12.03 12.58 41.36
CA VAL A 112 11.20 13.74 41.71
C VAL A 112 9.93 13.80 40.85
N ASN A 113 8.80 13.66 41.55
CA ASN A 113 7.55 14.43 41.49
C ASN A 113 6.97 14.86 40.13
N GLY A 114 5.79 14.33 39.81
CA GLY A 114 4.94 14.80 38.73
C GLY A 114 3.64 14.00 38.65
N SER A 115 2.80 14.14 39.68
CA SER A 115 1.45 13.59 39.79
C SER A 115 0.65 13.74 38.49
N SER A 116 0.12 12.64 37.96
CA SER A 116 -1.13 12.58 37.18
C SER A 116 -1.54 11.12 37.05
N GLU A 117 -2.46 10.71 37.91
CA GLU A 117 -3.35 9.59 37.65
C GLU A 117 -4.03 9.83 36.30
N ASP A 118 -3.70 9.06 35.27
CA ASP A 118 -4.63 8.84 34.17
C ASP A 118 -4.43 7.42 33.66
N SER A 119 -5.45 6.62 33.94
CA SER A 119 -5.68 5.26 33.47
C SER A 119 -5.10 5.04 32.08
N GLN A 120 -4.12 4.15 31.95
CA GLN A 120 -3.66 3.65 30.66
C GLN A 120 -4.76 2.81 30.00
N GLN A 121 -5.82 3.45 29.51
CA GLN A 121 -6.79 2.80 28.65
C GLN A 121 -6.22 2.72 27.22
N PRO A 122 -6.23 1.54 26.60
CA PRO A 122 -5.75 1.38 25.24
C PRO A 122 -6.63 2.20 24.28
N ARG A 123 -6.02 3.18 23.61
CA ARG A 123 -6.73 4.02 22.64
C ARG A 123 -7.31 3.14 21.52
N PRO A 124 -8.60 3.27 21.18
CA PRO A 124 -9.21 2.46 20.13
C PRO A 124 -8.53 2.74 18.78
N ARG A 125 -8.29 1.68 18.01
CA ARG A 125 -7.81 1.80 16.63
C ARG A 125 -8.98 2.16 15.73
N GLY A 126 -8.88 3.33 15.10
CA GLY A 126 -9.89 3.88 14.19
C GLY A 126 -9.56 5.34 13.84
N PRO A 127 -10.40 6.01 13.01
CA PRO A 127 -10.26 7.43 12.73
C PRO A 127 -10.23 8.24 14.03
N ARG A 128 -9.26 9.15 14.16
CA ARG A 128 -9.07 9.95 15.39
C ARG A 128 -9.88 11.23 15.29
N ILE A 129 -10.98 11.31 16.05
CA ILE A 129 -11.79 12.52 16.18
C ILE A 129 -11.21 13.38 17.32
N ALA A 130 -11.08 14.69 17.09
CA ALA A 130 -10.61 15.63 18.11
C ALA A 130 -11.64 15.79 19.24
N GLN A 131 -11.17 15.89 20.49
CA GLN A 131 -12.02 16.22 21.63
C GLN A 131 -12.15 17.74 21.73
N VAL A 132 -13.34 18.28 21.46
CA VAL A 132 -13.64 19.70 21.67
C VAL A 132 -14.09 19.89 23.13
N ARG A 133 -13.37 20.72 23.89
CA ARG A 133 -13.80 21.17 25.22
C ARG A 133 -14.43 22.56 25.07
N MET A 134 -15.69 22.70 25.47
CA MET A 134 -16.39 23.98 25.47
C MET A 134 -15.84 24.87 26.59
N LEU A 135 -15.50 26.12 26.27
CA LEU A 135 -15.18 27.12 27.28
C LEU A 135 -16.46 27.47 28.05
N LYS A 136 -16.36 27.54 29.38
CA LYS A 136 -17.50 27.89 30.23
C LYS A 136 -17.90 29.35 29.93
N PRO A 137 -19.20 29.65 29.79
CA PRO A 137 -19.65 31.03 29.59
C PRO A 137 -19.33 31.86 30.83
N GLN A 138 -18.69 33.01 30.61
CA GLN A 138 -18.46 34.01 31.65
C GLN A 138 -19.82 34.66 31.94
N THR A 139 -20.38 34.38 33.11
CA THR A 139 -21.54 35.13 33.63
C THR A 139 -21.06 36.53 34.00
N THR A 140 -21.64 37.55 33.36
CA THR A 140 -21.42 38.97 33.69
C THR A 140 -22.50 39.43 34.64
#